data_AF-A0A352S155-F1
#
_entry.id   AF-A0A352S155-F1
#
_cell.length_a   1.000
_cell.length_b   1.000
_cell.length_c   1.000
_cell.angle_alpha   90.00
_cell.angle_beta   90.00
_cell.angle_gamma   90.00
#
_symmetry.space_group_name_H-M   'P 1'
#
loop_
_entity.id
_entity.type
_entity.pdbx_description
1 polymer ?
#
loop_
_entity_poly.entity_id
_entity_poly.type
_entity_poly.pdbx_seq_one_letter_code
_entity_poly.pdbx_strand_id
1 'polypeptide(L)'
;LIWRDFYFMILHHHPRVAEGKSFHAEYDALRWIAPATGDRYFAAWCNAQTGYPLIDAAMLQIRQSGYMHNRLRMVTASFLVKDLGVDWRRGEQYFADQLNDFDLAANNGGWQW
;
A
#
# COMPACT_ATOMS: atom_id res chain seq x y z
N LEU A 1 8.83 -5.78 17.63
CA LEU A 1 7.93 -6.95 17.58
C LEU A 1 6.50 -6.61 18.01
N ILE A 2 6.29 -5.77 19.03
CA ILE A 2 4.95 -5.38 19.50
C ILE A 2 4.02 -4.88 18.38
N TRP A 3 4.52 -4.12 17.41
CA TRP A 3 3.75 -3.67 16.25
C TRP A 3 3.15 -4.80 15.41
N ARG A 4 3.86 -5.92 15.30
CA ARG A 4 3.33 -7.11 14.62
C ARG A 4 2.08 -7.59 15.36
N ASP A 5 2.23 -7.86 16.65
CA ASP A 5 1.15 -8.40 17.48
C ASP A 5 -0.05 -7.42 17.54
N PHE A 6 0.21 -6.12 17.55
CA PHE A 6 -0.82 -5.09 17.43
C PHE A 6 -1.64 -5.24 16.14
N TYR A 7 -1.00 -5.37 14.98
CA TYR A 7 -1.73 -5.55 13.72
C TYR A 7 -2.52 -6.87 13.67
N PHE A 8 -1.97 -7.96 14.24
CA PHE A 8 -2.71 -9.22 14.39
C PHE A 8 -3.96 -9.05 15.27
N MET A 9 -3.85 -8.32 16.38
CA MET A 9 -4.99 -8.02 17.25
C MET A 9 -6.04 -7.18 16.53
N ILE A 10 -5.63 -6.15 15.77
CA ILE A 10 -6.56 -5.35 14.96
C ILE A 10 -7.31 -6.22 13.96
N LEU A 11 -6.60 -7.07 13.20
CA LEU A 11 -7.22 -7.96 12.22
C LEU A 11 -8.21 -8.94 12.88
N HIS A 12 -7.86 -9.48 14.04
CA HIS A 12 -8.72 -10.39 14.80
C HIS A 12 -10.00 -9.71 15.30
N HIS A 13 -9.89 -8.50 15.88
CA HIS A 13 -11.04 -7.78 16.45
C HIS A 13 -11.87 -7.02 15.41
N HIS A 14 -11.30 -6.74 14.24
CA HIS A 14 -11.94 -5.99 13.15
C HIS A 14 -11.83 -6.71 11.80
N PRO A 15 -12.37 -7.93 11.65
CA PRO A 15 -12.16 -8.78 10.46
C PRO A 15 -12.57 -8.12 9.14
N ARG A 16 -13.48 -7.14 9.16
CA ARG A 16 -13.86 -6.32 8.00
C ARG A 16 -12.67 -5.66 7.29
N VAL A 17 -11.57 -5.40 7.97
CA VAL A 17 -10.37 -4.81 7.35
C VAL A 17 -9.72 -5.78 6.36
N ALA A 18 -9.86 -7.10 6.59
CA ALA A 18 -9.44 -8.15 5.65
C ALA A 18 -10.32 -8.21 4.40
N GLU A 19 -11.57 -7.74 4.49
CA GLU A 19 -12.51 -7.63 3.37
C GLU A 19 -12.27 -6.36 2.53
N GLY A 20 -11.16 -5.67 2.79
CA GLY A 20 -10.81 -4.41 2.15
C GLY A 20 -11.67 -3.25 2.63
N LYS A 21 -12.23 -3.26 3.85
CA LYS A 21 -12.88 -2.07 4.43
C LYS A 21 -11.87 -1.20 5.16
N SER A 22 -12.01 0.11 5.03
CA SER A 22 -11.17 1.06 5.77
C SER A 22 -11.48 1.00 7.26
N PHE A 23 -10.46 1.01 8.12
CA PHE A 23 -10.60 0.95 9.58
C PHE A 23 -11.45 2.12 10.07
N HIS A 24 -11.24 3.31 9.54
CA HIS A 24 -12.18 4.42 9.64
C HIS A 24 -13.20 4.32 8.51
N ALA A 25 -14.45 3.98 8.84
CA ALA A 25 -15.49 3.67 7.84
C ALA A 25 -15.81 4.87 6.94
N GLU A 26 -15.62 6.09 7.44
CA GLU A 26 -15.77 7.32 6.67
C GLU A 26 -14.83 7.40 5.46
N TYR A 27 -13.68 6.71 5.49
CA TYR A 27 -12.72 6.73 4.38
C TYR A 27 -13.13 5.84 3.20
N ASP A 28 -14.10 4.93 3.37
CA ASP A 28 -14.70 4.20 2.26
C ASP A 28 -15.52 5.13 1.33
N ALA A 29 -15.85 6.34 1.78
CA ALA A 29 -16.53 7.36 0.97
C ALA A 29 -15.56 8.28 0.19
N LEU A 30 -14.24 8.11 0.34
CA LEU A 30 -13.26 8.91 -0.39
C LEU A 30 -13.40 8.69 -1.90
N ARG A 31 -13.33 9.79 -2.64
CA ARG A 31 -13.31 9.76 -4.11
C ARG A 31 -11.88 9.76 -4.58
N TRP A 32 -11.45 8.63 -5.12
CA TRP A 32 -10.15 8.48 -5.77
C TRP A 32 -10.10 9.23 -7.11
N ILE A 33 -8.89 9.42 -7.62
CA ILE A 33 -8.67 10.05 -8.93
C ILE A 33 -9.41 9.30 -10.04
N ALA A 34 -9.79 10.02 -11.11
CA ALA A 34 -10.52 9.46 -12.24
C ALA A 34 -9.85 8.18 -12.79
N PRO A 35 -10.61 7.11 -13.10
CA PRO A 35 -10.07 5.78 -13.37
C PRO A 35 -8.94 5.75 -14.41
N ALA A 36 -9.13 6.38 -15.58
CA ALA A 36 -8.11 6.41 -16.63
C ALA A 36 -6.79 7.08 -16.18
N THR A 37 -6.87 8.15 -15.40
CA THR A 37 -5.68 8.80 -14.84
C THR A 37 -5.06 7.95 -13.74
N GLY A 38 -5.90 7.36 -12.87
CA GLY A 38 -5.47 6.48 -11.79
C GLY A 38 -4.76 5.23 -12.29
N ASP A 39 -5.23 4.63 -13.37
CA ASP A 39 -4.59 3.46 -14.00
C ASP A 39 -3.22 3.79 -14.56
N ARG A 40 -3.09 4.96 -15.21
CA ARG A 40 -1.80 5.44 -15.70
C ARG A 40 -0.82 5.69 -14.55
N TYR A 41 -1.27 6.35 -13.49
CA TYR A 41 -0.44 6.64 -12.32
C TYR A 41 -0.04 5.37 -11.56
N PHE A 42 -0.98 4.45 -11.36
CA PHE A 42 -0.70 3.17 -10.74
C PHE A 42 0.30 2.34 -11.55
N ALA A 43 0.14 2.29 -12.88
CA ALA A 43 1.09 1.60 -13.75
C ALA A 43 2.48 2.23 -13.70
N ALA A 44 2.58 3.57 -13.70
CA ALA A 44 3.86 4.26 -13.56
C ALA A 44 4.53 3.97 -12.21
N TRP A 45 3.75 3.94 -11.13
CA TRP A 45 4.22 3.59 -9.79
C TRP A 45 4.72 2.14 -9.71
N CYS A 46 3.94 1.17 -10.19
CA CYS A 46 4.37 -0.24 -10.26
C CYS A 46 5.66 -0.40 -11.09
N ASN A 47 5.78 0.35 -12.19
CA ASN A 47 6.91 0.24 -13.11
C ASN A 47 8.15 1.06 -12.72
N ALA A 48 8.15 1.75 -11.56
CA ALA A 48 9.21 2.68 -11.16
C ALA A 48 9.50 3.76 -12.23
N GLN A 49 8.44 4.36 -12.76
CA GLN A 49 8.48 5.40 -13.78
C GLN A 49 7.68 6.65 -13.35
N THR A 50 7.68 6.93 -12.05
CA THR A 50 6.97 8.08 -11.47
C THR A 50 7.69 9.41 -11.74
N GLY A 51 9.00 9.36 -11.99
CA GLY A 51 9.85 10.55 -12.14
C GLY A 51 10.36 11.09 -10.80
N TYR A 52 10.02 10.44 -9.67
CA TYR A 52 10.51 10.77 -8.34
C TYR A 52 11.59 9.76 -7.93
N PRO A 53 12.88 10.13 -7.89
CA PRO A 53 13.97 9.17 -7.76
C PRO A 53 13.88 8.25 -6.54
N LEU A 54 13.40 8.77 -5.40
CA LEU A 54 13.23 7.96 -4.18
C LEU A 54 12.14 6.90 -4.33
N ILE A 55 11.02 7.27 -4.97
CA ILE A 55 9.90 6.36 -5.23
C ILE A 55 10.32 5.31 -6.24
N ASP A 56 10.94 5.74 -7.34
CA ASP A 56 11.38 4.84 -8.40
C ASP A 56 12.43 3.85 -7.90
N ALA A 57 13.40 4.29 -7.08
CA ALA A 57 14.37 3.39 -6.47
C ALA A 57 13.72 2.34 -5.54
N ALA A 58 12.73 2.75 -4.74
CA ALA A 58 11.99 1.84 -3.88
C ALA A 58 11.18 0.82 -4.69
N MET A 59 10.42 1.28 -5.69
CA MET A 59 9.61 0.43 -6.55
C MET A 59 10.45 -0.49 -7.45
N LEU A 60 11.69 -0.10 -7.76
CA LEU A 60 12.66 -0.98 -8.39
C LEU A 60 13.19 -2.05 -7.42
N GLN A 61 13.49 -1.68 -6.17
CA GLN A 61 13.97 -2.60 -5.13
C GLN A 61 12.99 -3.75 -4.89
N ILE A 62 11.70 -3.44 -4.71
CA ILE A 62 10.68 -4.47 -4.45
C ILE A 62 10.53 -5.42 -5.63
N ARG A 63 10.53 -4.92 -6.87
CA ARG A 63 10.43 -5.77 -8.07
C ARG A 63 11.63 -6.70 -8.27
N GLN A 64 12.83 -6.23 -7.93
CA GLN A 64 14.06 -7.00 -8.16
C GLN A 64 14.35 -8.01 -7.05
N SER A 65 13.95 -7.70 -5.82
CA SER A 65 14.35 -8.48 -4.64
C SER A 65 13.20 -9.08 -3.85
N GLY A 66 11.96 -8.66 -4.11
CA GLY A 66 10.79 -8.98 -3.29
C GLY A 66 10.85 -8.41 -1.87
N TYR A 67 11.72 -7.44 -1.61
CA TYR A 67 11.85 -6.78 -0.32
C TYR A 67 11.93 -5.26 -0.48
N MET A 68 11.38 -4.53 0.49
CA MET A 68 11.49 -3.08 0.56
C MET A 68 11.69 -2.65 2.00
N HIS A 69 12.66 -1.77 2.27
CA HIS A 69 12.86 -1.25 3.62
C HIS A 69 11.60 -0.53 4.14
N ASN A 70 11.26 -0.69 5.43
CA ASN A 70 10.01 -0.18 5.99
C ASN A 70 9.79 1.33 5.75
N ARG A 71 10.85 2.16 5.85
CA ARG A 71 10.73 3.59 5.54
C ARG A 71 10.29 3.84 4.10
N LEU A 72 10.80 3.04 3.16
CA LEU A 72 10.43 3.15 1.76
C LEU A 72 8.99 2.69 1.55
N ARG A 73 8.55 1.60 2.22
CA ARG A 73 7.15 1.14 2.19
C ARG A 73 6.18 2.27 2.56
N MET A 74 6.45 2.97 3.66
CA MET A 74 5.63 4.10 4.11
C MET A 74 5.60 5.24 3.09
N VAL A 75 6.76 5.62 2.54
CA VAL A 75 6.87 6.74 1.59
C VAL A 75 6.20 6.41 0.26
N THR A 76 6.39 5.20 -0.28
CA THR A 76 5.75 4.77 -1.53
C THR A 76 4.24 4.60 -1.39
N ALA A 77 3.77 4.11 -0.24
CA ALA A 77 2.35 4.00 0.05
C ALA A 77 1.70 5.39 0.18
N SER A 78 2.32 6.29 0.95
CA SER A 78 1.86 7.67 1.06
C SER A 78 1.82 8.36 -0.30
N PHE A 79 2.84 8.18 -1.13
CA PHE A 79 2.90 8.75 -2.48
C PHE A 79 1.75 8.24 -3.36
N LEU A 80 1.48 6.93 -3.35
CA LEU A 80 0.39 6.36 -4.13
C LEU A 80 -0.98 6.92 -3.71
N VAL A 81 -1.23 7.01 -2.41
CA VAL A 81 -2.55 7.39 -1.88
C VAL A 81 -2.76 8.90 -1.88
N LYS A 82 -1.78 9.66 -1.37
CA LYS A 82 -1.95 11.10 -1.09
C LYS A 82 -1.49 11.98 -2.24
N ASP A 83 -0.42 11.61 -2.94
CA ASP A 83 0.09 12.40 -4.07
C ASP A 83 -0.58 12.01 -5.39
N LEU A 84 -0.76 10.71 -5.65
CA LEU A 84 -1.39 10.22 -6.88
C LEU A 84 -2.92 10.07 -6.76
N GLY A 85 -3.47 10.05 -5.54
CA GLY A 85 -4.91 9.93 -5.31
C GLY A 85 -5.49 8.56 -5.69
N VAL A 86 -4.67 7.51 -5.71
CA VAL A 86 -5.07 6.16 -6.09
C VAL A 86 -5.53 5.37 -4.86
N ASP A 87 -6.56 4.52 -5.03
CA ASP A 87 -7.06 3.66 -3.96
C ASP A 87 -5.95 2.77 -3.38
N TRP A 88 -5.76 2.86 -2.05
CA TRP A 88 -4.75 2.15 -1.29
C TRP A 88 -4.82 0.63 -1.48
N ARG A 89 -6.03 0.08 -1.71
CA ARG A 89 -6.24 -1.37 -1.94
C ARG A 89 -5.46 -1.90 -3.14
N ARG A 90 -5.25 -1.06 -4.17
CA ARG A 90 -4.43 -1.43 -5.33
C ARG A 90 -2.97 -1.59 -4.94
N GLY A 91 -2.48 -0.69 -4.10
CA GLY A 91 -1.13 -0.75 -3.56
C GLY A 91 -0.95 -1.93 -2.60
N GLU A 92 -1.94 -2.18 -1.74
CA GLU A 92 -1.99 -3.33 -0.83
C GLU A 92 -1.85 -4.64 -1.59
N GLN A 93 -2.67 -4.84 -2.64
CA GLN A 93 -2.62 -6.03 -3.48
C GLN A 93 -1.26 -6.14 -4.18
N TYR A 94 -0.74 -5.05 -4.75
CA TYR A 94 0.58 -5.08 -5.40
C TYR A 94 1.70 -5.47 -4.43
N PHE A 95 1.66 -4.96 -3.19
CA PHE A 95 2.62 -5.36 -2.15
C PHE A 95 2.47 -6.83 -1.78
N ALA A 96 1.23 -7.35 -1.70
CA ALA A 96 0.99 -8.77 -1.48
C ALA A 96 1.57 -9.65 -2.59
N ASP A 97 1.51 -9.20 -3.84
CA ASP A 97 2.02 -9.94 -5.00
C ASP A 97 3.55 -9.91 -5.12
N GLN A 98 4.21 -8.91 -4.54
CA GLN A 98 5.66 -8.69 -4.72
C GLN A 98 6.50 -9.02 -3.47
N LEU A 99 5.95 -8.89 -2.27
CA LEU A 99 6.72 -9.02 -1.03
C LEU A 99 6.92 -10.48 -0.64
N ASN A 100 8.19 -10.89 -0.51
CA ASN A 100 8.56 -12.19 0.03
C ASN A 100 8.18 -12.33 1.52
N ASP A 101 8.08 -11.22 2.24
CA ASP A 101 7.70 -11.13 3.64
C ASP A 101 6.23 -10.72 3.84
N PHE A 102 5.38 -10.99 2.85
CA PHE A 102 3.96 -10.66 2.94
C PHE A 102 3.31 -11.31 4.17
N ASP A 103 2.67 -10.47 4.96
CA ASP A 103 1.77 -10.82 6.05
C ASP A 103 0.54 -9.93 5.94
N LEU A 104 -0.65 -10.53 5.91
CA LEU A 104 -1.89 -9.80 5.70
C LEU A 104 -2.11 -8.71 6.76
N ALA A 105 -1.87 -9.04 8.04
CA ALA A 105 -2.12 -8.10 9.14
C ALA A 105 -1.18 -6.89 9.06
N ALA A 106 0.13 -7.13 8.88
CA ALA A 106 1.11 -6.07 8.78
C ALA A 106 0.98 -5.25 7.49
N ASN A 107 0.65 -5.88 6.35
CA ASN A 107 0.47 -5.19 5.09
C ASN A 107 -0.79 -4.31 5.12
N ASN A 108 -1.95 -4.90 5.46
CA ASN A 108 -3.21 -4.16 5.57
C ASN A 108 -3.11 -3.01 6.57
N GLY A 109 -2.56 -3.29 7.75
CA GLY A 109 -2.33 -2.28 8.78
C GLY A 109 -1.38 -1.15 8.33
N GLY A 110 -0.34 -1.49 7.57
CA GLY A 110 0.60 -0.51 7.02
C GLY A 110 0.00 0.39 5.93
N TRP A 111 -0.91 -0.13 5.11
CA TRP A 111 -1.61 0.66 4.07
C TRP A 111 -2.72 1.54 4.63
N GLN A 112 -3.29 1.18 5.79
CA GLN A 112 -4.32 1.95 6.47
C GLN A 112 -3.79 2.96 7.49
N TRP A 113 -2.46 3.01 7.70
CA TRP A 113 -1.79 3.93 8.64
C TRP A 113 -1.63 5.36 8.10
#